data_AF-A0A7V4A1I6-F1
#
_entry.id   AF-A0A7V4A1I6-F1
#
_cell.length_a   1.000
_cell.length_b   1.000
_cell.length_c   1.000
_cell.angle_alpha   90.00
_cell.angle_beta   90.00
_cell.angle_gamma   90.00
#
_symmetry.space_group_name_H-M   'P 1'
#
loop_
_entity.id
_entity.type
_entity.pdbx_description
1 polymer ?
#
loop_
_entity_poly.entity_id
_entity_poly.type
_entity_poly.pdbx_seq_one_letter_code
_entity_poly.pdbx_strand_id
1 'polypeptide(L)' 'MGRTVKVFRGIYELLSPFARYREAALAVRKGRVAWVGPEKELPQ' A
#
# COMPACT_ATOMS: atom_id res chain seq x y z
N MET A 1 -17.47 7.55 12.65
CA MET A 1 -16.57 8.18 11.66
C MET A 1 -15.13 7.71 11.86
N GLY A 2 -14.36 7.07 10.97
CA GLY A 2 -14.60 6.39 9.70
C GLY A 2 -13.64 5.19 9.66
N ARG A 3 -14.17 4.00 9.35
CA ARG A 3 -13.46 2.70 9.34
C ARG A 3 -12.75 2.42 8.02
N THR A 4 -12.79 3.35 7.06
CA THR A 4 -12.44 3.06 5.67
C THR A 4 -10.93 3.09 5.46
N VAL A 5 -10.37 1.94 5.12
CA VAL A 5 -9.04 1.80 4.52
C VAL A 5 -9.24 1.80 3.01
N LYS A 6 -8.47 2.62 2.29
CA LYS A 6 -8.38 2.54 0.83
C LYS A 6 -7.11 1.78 0.47
N VAL A 7 -7.24 0.77 -0.38
CA VAL A 7 -6.10 -0.01 -0.86
C VAL A 7 -5.93 0.29 -2.35
N PHE A 8 -4.75 0.77 -2.72
CA PHE A 8 -4.33 0.95 -4.10
C PHE A 8 -3.53 -0.28 -4.51
N ARG A 9 -3.92 -0.89 -5.62
CA ARG A 9 -3.39 -2.16 -6.17
C ARG A 9 -2.99 -1.95 -7.63
N GLY A 10 -2.30 -2.92 -8.22
CA GLY A 10 -1.82 -2.87 -9.60
C GLY A 10 -0.69 -1.88 -9.81
N ILE A 11 0.04 -1.52 -8.76
CA ILE A 11 1.18 -0.63 -8.87
C ILE A 11 2.35 -1.46 -9.39
N TYR A 12 2.72 -1.27 -10.66
CA TYR A 12 3.82 -2.01 -11.26
C TYR A 12 5.13 -1.83 -10.46
N GLU A 13 5.41 -0.60 -10.05
CA GLU A 13 6.60 -0.27 -9.27
C GLU A 13 6.34 0.88 -8.30
N LEU A 14 6.76 0.70 -7.04
CA LEU A 14 6.72 1.72 -6.00
C LEU A 14 8.11 1.92 -5.42
N LEU A 15 8.61 3.14 -5.54
CA LEU A 15 9.87 3.58 -4.95
C LEU A 15 9.59 4.28 -3.62
N SER A 16 10.20 3.79 -2.56
CA SER A 16 10.20 4.43 -1.24
C SER A 16 11.64 4.75 -0.84
N PRO A 17 11.85 5.65 0.15
CA PRO A 17 13.20 5.92 0.68
C PRO A 17 13.91 4.67 1.23
N PHE A 18 13.18 3.60 1.55
CA PHE A 18 13.72 2.40 2.20
C PHE A 18 13.90 1.22 1.25
N ALA A 19 13.05 1.12 0.22
CA ALA A 19 13.00 -0.03 -0.67
C ALA A 19 12.27 0.28 -1.98
N ARG A 20 12.57 -0.53 -3.00
CA ARG A 20 11.83 -0.63 -4.26
C ARG A 20 10.94 -1.86 -4.21
N TYR A 21 9.64 -1.67 -4.41
CA TYR A 21 8.66 -2.74 -4.48
C TYR A 21 8.18 -2.90 -5.93
N ARG A 22 8.22 -4.13 -6.45
CA ARG A 22 7.57 -4.50 -7.72
C ARG A 22 6.23 -5.13 -7.42
N GLU A 23 5.25 -4.92 -8.30
CA GLU A 23 3.88 -5.41 -8.14
C GLU A 23 3.35 -5.05 -6.75
N ALA A 24 3.40 -3.77 -6.42
CA ALA A 24 3.17 -3.25 -5.08
C ALA A 24 1.70 -2.91 -4.83
N ALA A 25 1.38 -2.77 -3.54
CA ALA A 25 0.16 -2.16 -3.07
C ALA A 25 0.42 -1.14 -1.94
N LEU A 26 -0.52 -0.23 -1.76
CA LEU A 26 -0.47 0.83 -0.77
C LEU A 26 -1.80 0.92 -0.03
N ALA A 27 -1.78 0.80 1.29
CA ALA A 27 -2.96 0.99 2.12
C ALA A 27 -2.93 2.38 2.79
N VAL A 28 -4.00 3.15 2.59
CA VAL A 28 -4.17 4.48 3.18
C VAL A 28 -5.34 4.48 4.13
N ARG A 29 -5.10 4.93 5.37
CA ARG A 29 -6.11 5.09 6.41
C ARG A 29 -6.05 6.50 6.97
N LYS A 30 -7.19 7.21 6.94
CA LYS A 30 -7.32 8.60 7.41
C LYS A 30 -6.23 9.54 6.82
N GLY A 31 -5.97 9.39 5.51
CA GLY A 31 -4.98 10.20 4.79
C GLY A 31 -3.51 9.87 5.10
N ARG A 32 -3.23 8.82 5.88
CA ARG A 32 -1.87 8.36 6.18
C ARG A 32 -1.61 6.99 5.58
N VAL A 33 -0.39 6.76 5.13
CA VAL A 33 0.07 5.42 4.72
C VAL A 33 0.08 4.53 5.95
N ALA A 34 -0.75 3.49 5.94
CA ALA A 34 -0.82 2.50 7.00
C ALA A 34 0.03 1.26 6.67
N TRP A 35 0.26 1.00 5.38
CA TRP A 35 1.07 -0.13 4.92
C TRP A 35 1.52 0.08 3.47
N VAL A 36 2.70 -0.43 3.13
CA VAL A 36 3.26 -0.47 1.79
C VAL A 36 4.07 -1.75 1.62
N GLY A 37 3.95 -2.40 0.47
CA GLY A 37 4.68 -3.64 0.20
C GLY A 37 4.23 -4.32 -1.09
N PRO A 38 4.73 -5.52 -1.39
CA PRO A 38 4.27 -6.34 -2.52
C PRO A 38 2.79 -6.67 -2.39
N GLU A 39 2.00 -6.53 -3.45
CA GLU A 39 0.54 -6.71 -3.42
C GLU A 39 0.13 -8.09 -2.92
N LYS A 40 0.89 -9.13 -3.27
CA LYS A 40 0.68 -10.51 -2.81
C LYS A 40 0.78 -10.69 -1.28
N GLU A 41 1.39 -9.74 -0.58
CA GLU A 41 1.59 -9.73 0.88
C GLU A 41 0.58 -8.84 1.60
N LEU A 42 -0.43 -8.31 0.89
CA LEU A 42 -1.51 -7.54 1.50
C LEU A 42 -2.14 -8.34 2.64
N PRO A 43 -2.22 -7.76 3.86
CA PRO A 43 -2.96 -8.38 4.95
C PRO A 43 -4.44 -8.55 4.56
N GLN A 44 -5.01 -9.73 4.84
CA GLN A 44 -6.44 -10.02 4.64
C GLN A 44 -7.31 -9.24 5.62
#